data_AF-A0A918JC39-F1
#
_entry.id   AF-A0A918JC39-F1
#
_cell.length_a   1.000
_cell.length_b   1.000
_cell.length_c   1.000
_cell.angle_alpha   90.00
_cell.angle_beta   90.00
_cell.angle_gamma   90.00
#
_symmetry.space_group_name_H-M   'P 1'
#
loop_
_entity.id
_entity.type
_entity.pdbx_description
1 polymer ?
#
loop_
_entity_poly.entity_id
_entity_poly.type
_entity_poly.pdbx_seq_one_letter_code
_entity_poly.pdbx_strand_id
1 'polypeptide(L)'
;MEPESYPVLNAVGYAPIASQQGSSDSVKTIMAMKASKLDAYRELAEQVYGQRIEGQQSLSAMVVKDESLKASVEGVIRGARVIKTYPVGEDTYATELELDMQRVYDLYLTTAKPRRVKDVKYY
;
A
#
# COMPACT_ATOMS: atom_id res chain seq x y z
N MET A 1 -0.20 -23.54 4.31
CA MET A 1 0.54 -23.36 5.58
C MET A 1 0.73 -21.87 5.74
N GLU A 2 0.39 -21.30 6.89
CA GLU A 2 0.64 -19.89 7.18
C GLU A 2 2.16 -19.68 7.34
N PRO A 3 2.72 -18.55 6.88
CA PRO A 3 4.13 -18.26 7.05
C PRO A 3 4.48 -18.07 8.54
N GLU A 4 5.69 -18.47 8.93
CA GLU A 4 6.19 -18.39 10.31
C GLU A 4 6.38 -16.93 10.78
N SER A 5 6.54 -16.00 9.85
CA SER A 5 6.65 -14.55 10.06
C SER A 5 6.17 -13.78 8.83
N TYR A 6 5.47 -12.67 9.04
CA TYR A 6 5.09 -11.74 7.97
C TYR A 6 6.09 -10.57 7.93
N PRO A 7 6.66 -10.23 6.76
CA PRO A 7 7.58 -9.10 6.67
C PRO A 7 6.84 -7.77 6.82
N VAL A 8 7.53 -6.79 7.41
CA VAL A 8 7.10 -5.39 7.42
C VAL A 8 7.88 -4.65 6.33
N LEU A 9 7.16 -4.01 5.41
CA LEU A 9 7.74 -3.24 4.31
C LEU A 9 7.70 -1.75 4.64
N ASN A 10 8.72 -1.02 4.19
CA ASN A 10 8.81 0.42 4.39
C ASN A 10 9.11 1.12 3.07
N ALA A 11 8.54 2.29 2.85
CA ALA A 11 8.90 3.13 1.71
C ALA A 11 8.89 4.62 2.06
N VAL A 12 9.64 5.41 1.28
CA VAL A 12 9.81 6.83 1.52
C VAL A 12 9.62 7.59 0.22
N GLY A 13 8.49 8.29 0.11
CA GLY A 13 8.20 9.11 -1.06
C GLY A 13 8.65 10.55 -0.85
N TYR A 14 9.10 11.17 -1.93
CA TYR A 14 9.60 12.54 -1.94
C TYR A 14 8.83 13.42 -2.92
N ALA A 15 8.63 14.69 -2.58
CA ALA A 15 8.07 15.66 -3.50
C ALA A 15 8.66 17.05 -3.27
N PRO A 16 9.26 17.66 -4.32
CA PRO A 16 9.71 19.04 -4.24
C PRO A 16 8.53 20.01 -4.15
N ILE A 17 8.64 21.09 -3.37
CA ILE A 17 7.56 22.07 -3.16
C ILE A 17 7.44 22.99 -4.38
N ALA A 18 8.57 23.49 -4.91
CA ALA A 18 8.61 24.42 -6.03
C ALA A 18 7.97 23.85 -7.30
N SER A 19 8.03 22.52 -7.49
CA SER A 19 7.44 21.83 -8.63
C SER A 19 5.92 21.62 -8.53
N GLN A 20 5.31 21.90 -7.37
CA GLN A 20 3.88 21.71 -7.17
C GLN A 20 3.06 22.88 -7.72
N GLN A 21 1.87 22.55 -8.21
CA GLN A 21 0.89 23.54 -8.64
C GLN A 21 0.17 24.12 -7.42
N GLY A 22 -0.06 25.44 -7.44
CA GLY A 22 -0.75 26.12 -6.35
C GLY A 22 -0.69 27.64 -6.50
N SER A 23 -1.74 28.32 -6.04
CA SER A 23 -1.82 29.78 -6.06
C SER A 23 -1.00 30.47 -4.96
N SER A 24 -0.52 29.72 -3.95
CA SER A 24 0.33 30.21 -2.88
C SER A 24 1.33 29.15 -2.42
N ASP A 25 2.38 29.57 -1.73
CA ASP A 25 3.40 28.66 -1.18
C ASP A 25 2.82 27.67 -0.18
N SER A 26 1.84 28.09 0.62
CA SER A 26 1.10 27.20 1.51
C SER A 26 0.35 26.11 0.73
N VAL A 27 -0.27 26.46 -0.42
CA VAL A 27 -0.94 25.48 -1.28
C VAL A 27 0.07 24.52 -1.89
N LYS A 28 1.20 25.02 -2.40
CA LYS A 28 2.28 24.18 -2.93
C LYS A 28 2.83 23.22 -1.88
N THR A 29 2.99 23.68 -0.65
CA THR A 29 3.43 22.86 0.49
C THR A 29 2.44 21.73 0.79
N ILE A 30 1.15 22.03 0.80
CA ILE A 30 0.10 21.01 0.96
C ILE A 30 0.13 20.01 -0.19
N MET A 31 0.33 20.47 -1.42
CA MET A 31 0.44 19.59 -2.57
C MET A 31 1.69 18.72 -2.51
N ALA A 32 2.82 19.25 -2.02
CA ALA A 32 4.05 18.49 -1.84
C ALA A 32 3.85 17.36 -0.84
N MET A 33 3.23 17.64 0.31
CA MET A 33 2.88 16.59 1.29
C MET A 33 1.98 15.49 0.71
N LYS A 34 1.05 15.84 -0.18
CA LYS A 34 0.18 14.87 -0.85
C LYS A 34 0.95 14.06 -1.91
N ALA A 35 1.79 14.73 -2.68
CA ALA A 35 2.61 14.12 -3.70
C ALA A 35 3.64 13.16 -3.09
N SER A 36 4.32 13.56 -2.01
CA SER A 36 5.28 12.71 -1.29
C SER A 36 4.60 11.47 -0.73
N LYS A 37 3.37 11.62 -0.21
CA LYS A 37 2.58 10.48 0.26
C LYS A 37 2.20 9.54 -0.88
N LEU A 38 1.75 10.07 -2.02
CA LEU A 38 1.42 9.27 -3.20
C LEU A 38 2.64 8.51 -3.74
N ASP A 39 3.79 9.18 -3.75
CA ASP A 39 5.06 8.61 -4.16
C ASP A 39 5.46 7.42 -3.27
N ALA A 40 5.34 7.59 -1.95
CA ALA A 40 5.61 6.51 -0.98
C ALA A 40 4.68 5.30 -1.19
N TYR A 41 3.41 5.53 -1.52
CA TYR A 41 2.49 4.43 -1.83
C TYR A 41 2.89 3.69 -3.10
N ARG A 42 3.42 4.39 -4.11
CA ARG A 42 3.90 3.77 -5.35
C ARG A 42 5.10 2.87 -5.05
N GLU A 43 6.08 3.38 -4.31
CA GLU A 43 7.24 2.59 -3.90
C GLU A 43 6.83 1.34 -3.11
N LEU A 44 5.91 1.47 -2.14
CA LEU A 44 5.38 0.29 -1.42
C LEU A 44 4.69 -0.70 -2.34
N ALA A 45 3.88 -0.22 -3.30
CA ALA A 45 3.19 -1.09 -4.24
C ALA A 45 4.19 -1.84 -5.14
N GLU A 46 5.27 -1.19 -5.57
CA GLU A 46 6.36 -1.81 -6.33
C GLU A 46 7.09 -2.87 -5.50
N GLN A 47 7.42 -2.59 -4.25
CA GLN A 47 8.04 -3.58 -3.34
C GLN A 47 7.15 -4.81 -3.14
N VAL A 48 5.85 -4.60 -2.94
CA VAL A 48 4.89 -5.71 -2.74
C VAL A 48 4.75 -6.54 -4.02
N TYR A 49 4.76 -5.89 -5.17
CA TYR A 49 4.78 -6.59 -6.46
C TYR A 49 6.05 -7.42 -6.61
N GLY A 50 7.23 -6.86 -6.32
CA GLY A 50 8.52 -7.56 -6.35
C GLY A 50 8.57 -8.79 -5.45
N GLN A 51 8.19 -8.64 -4.18
CA GLN A 51 8.16 -9.73 -3.19
C GLN A 51 7.29 -10.90 -3.66
N ARG A 52 6.19 -10.61 -4.34
CA ARG A 52 5.29 -11.63 -4.88
C ARG A 52 5.90 -12.37 -6.07
N ILE A 53 6.56 -11.66 -6.98
CA ILE A 53 7.25 -12.26 -8.12
C ILE A 53 8.36 -13.21 -7.63
N GLU A 54 9.15 -12.79 -6.66
CA GLU A 54 10.19 -13.65 -6.05
C GLU A 54 9.59 -14.88 -5.35
N GLY A 55 8.51 -14.70 -4.58
CA GLY A 55 7.79 -15.80 -3.92
C GLY A 55 7.18 -16.82 -4.90
N GLN A 56 6.70 -16.37 -6.06
CA GLN A 56 6.19 -17.24 -7.13
C GLN A 56 7.31 -18.02 -7.84
N GLN A 57 8.52 -17.47 -7.95
CA GLN A 57 9.66 -18.17 -8.54
C GLN A 57 10.29 -19.19 -7.58
N SER A 58 10.28 -18.91 -6.28
CA SER A 58 10.73 -19.82 -5.21
C SER A 58 9.87 -21.09 -5.08
N LEU A 59 8.57 -20.98 -5.38
CA LEU A 59 7.61 -22.09 -5.31
C LEU A 59 7.17 -22.47 -6.72
N SER A 60 7.83 -23.46 -7.32
CA SER A 60 7.39 -24.08 -8.58
C SER A 60 5.99 -24.69 -8.46
N ALA A 61 4.95 -23.88 -8.67
CA ALA A 61 3.61 -24.34 -9.02
C ALA A 61 2.82 -23.15 -9.60
N MET A 62 2.75 -23.10 -10.93
CA MET A 62 1.74 -22.36 -11.66
C MET A 62 0.35 -22.61 -11.05
N VAL A 63 -0.40 -21.52 -10.87
CA VAL A 63 -1.87 -21.38 -10.82
C VAL A 63 -2.24 -20.44 -9.66
N VAL A 64 -1.88 -19.16 -9.79
CA VAL A 64 -2.64 -18.10 -9.13
C VAL A 64 -2.78 -16.94 -10.11
N LYS A 65 -4.01 -16.78 -10.63
CA LYS A 65 -4.46 -15.82 -11.64
C LYS A 65 -4.40 -14.36 -11.16
N ASP A 66 -4.48 -13.45 -12.14
CA ASP A 66 -4.59 -11.99 -12.08
C ASP A 66 -5.35 -11.40 -10.89
N GLU A 67 -6.39 -12.08 -10.41
CA GLU A 67 -7.23 -11.65 -9.29
C GLU A 67 -6.43 -11.45 -8.00
N SER A 68 -5.38 -12.25 -7.80
CA SER A 68 -4.47 -12.12 -6.67
C SER A 68 -3.44 -10.99 -6.82
N LEU A 69 -3.04 -10.65 -8.05
CA LEU A 69 -2.19 -9.48 -8.33
C LEU A 69 -2.94 -8.20 -7.96
N LYS A 70 -4.19 -8.09 -8.41
CA LYS A 70 -5.07 -6.96 -8.08
C LYS A 70 -5.38 -6.88 -6.59
N ALA A 71 -5.69 -8.00 -5.95
CA ALA A 71 -5.94 -8.05 -4.51
C ALA A 71 -4.73 -7.68 -3.65
N SER A 72 -3.50 -8.05 -4.08
CA SER A 72 -2.27 -7.63 -3.38
C SER A 72 -2.09 -6.12 -3.43
N VAL A 73 -2.18 -5.49 -4.60
CA VAL A 73 -2.02 -4.02 -4.74
C VAL A 73 -3.13 -3.24 -4.02
N GLU A 74 -4.38 -3.70 -4.12
CA GLU A 74 -5.50 -3.09 -3.38
C GLU A 74 -5.37 -3.29 -1.86
N GLY A 75 -4.81 -4.42 -1.42
CA GLY A 75 -4.52 -4.72 -0.03
C GLY A 75 -3.42 -3.82 0.57
N VAL A 76 -2.41 -3.47 -0.22
CA VAL A 76 -1.32 -2.54 0.17
C VAL A 76 -1.88 -1.18 0.56
N ILE A 77 -2.77 -0.63 -0.26
CA ILE A 77 -3.34 0.70 0.00
C ILE A 77 -4.12 0.72 1.32
N ARG A 78 -4.82 -0.38 1.66
CA ARG A 78 -5.60 -0.50 2.89
C ARG A 78 -4.77 -0.86 4.12
N GLY A 79 -3.66 -1.56 3.94
CA GLY A 79 -2.78 -2.01 5.01
C GLY A 79 -1.72 -0.99 5.41
N ALA A 80 -1.33 -0.10 4.51
CA ALA A 80 -0.21 0.82 4.73
C ALA A 80 -0.59 1.99 5.66
N ARG A 81 0.34 2.32 6.56
CA ARG A 81 0.21 3.37 7.57
C ARG A 81 1.28 4.44 7.35
N VAL A 82 0.88 5.70 7.47
CA VAL A 82 1.83 6.82 7.50
C VAL A 82 2.54 6.84 8.84
N ILE A 83 3.87 6.77 8.82
CA ILE A 83 4.71 6.94 10.01
C ILE A 83 4.92 8.42 10.28
N LYS A 84 5.40 9.16 9.27
CA LYS A 84 5.67 10.60 9.37
C LYS A 84 5.68 11.26 8.00
N THR A 85 5.35 12.55 8.00
CA THR A 85 5.51 13.46 6.86
C THR A 85 6.26 14.68 7.36
N TYR A 86 7.38 15.03 6.73
CA TYR A 86 8.27 16.08 7.22
C TYR A 86 9.05 16.74 6.07
N PRO A 87 9.45 18.02 6.22
CA PRO A 87 10.31 18.66 5.25
C PRO A 87 11.73 18.08 5.32
N VAL A 88 12.35 17.92 4.15
CA VAL A 88 13.74 17.50 3.96
C VAL A 88 14.43 18.58 3.15
N GLY A 89 15.41 19.25 3.76
CA GLY A 89 16.00 20.45 3.16
C GLY A 89 15.00 21.61 3.04
N GLU A 90 15.24 22.50 2.09
CA GLU A 90 14.44 23.74 1.94
C GLU A 90 13.23 23.58 1.01
N ASP A 91 13.27 22.65 0.06
CA ASP A 91 12.28 22.56 -1.03
C ASP A 91 11.65 21.18 -1.18
N THR A 92 11.72 20.28 -0.20
CA THR A 92 11.19 18.91 -0.38
C THR A 92 10.44 18.42 0.85
N TYR A 93 9.36 17.67 0.62
CA TYR A 93 8.71 16.89 1.65
C TYR A 93 8.96 15.41 1.44
N ALA A 94 9.22 14.70 2.54
CA ALA A 94 9.29 13.26 2.60
C ALA A 94 8.06 12.70 3.33
N THR A 95 7.60 11.52 2.93
CA THR A 95 6.59 10.76 3.66
C THR A 95 7.02 9.31 3.78
N GLU A 96 7.08 8.83 5.01
CA GLU A 96 7.43 7.45 5.32
C GLU A 96 6.16 6.65 5.57
N LEU A 97 6.05 5.52 4.87
CA LEU A 97 4.98 4.55 5.03
C LEU A 97 5.53 3.22 5.50
N GLU A 98 4.71 2.51 6.27
CA GLU A 98 4.95 1.16 6.72
C GLU A 98 3.77 0.27 6.32
N LEU A 99 4.05 -0.95 5.90
CA LEU A 99 3.06 -1.97 5.57
C LEU A 99 3.38 -3.27 6.30
N ASP A 100 2.48 -3.66 7.19
CA ASP A 100 2.50 -4.98 7.83
C ASP A 100 1.75 -5.99 6.94
N MET A 101 2.49 -6.97 6.41
CA MET A 101 1.93 -7.99 5.53
C MET A 101 0.97 -8.95 6.24
N GLN A 102 1.05 -9.08 7.57
CA GLN A 102 0.06 -9.82 8.35
C GLN A 102 -1.30 -9.14 8.25
N ARG A 103 -1.33 -7.83 8.43
CA ARG A 103 -2.56 -7.03 8.32
C ARG A 103 -3.16 -7.08 6.92
N VAL A 104 -2.34 -7.12 5.88
CA VAL A 104 -2.79 -7.30 4.49
C VAL A 104 -3.46 -8.65 4.30
N TYR A 105 -2.85 -9.72 4.83
CA TYR A 105 -3.41 -11.07 4.77
C TYR A 105 -4.75 -11.17 5.51
N ASP A 106 -4.86 -10.58 6.69
CA ASP A 106 -6.12 -10.53 7.46
C ASP A 106 -7.23 -9.78 6.69
N LEU A 107 -6.88 -8.66 6.05
CA LEU A 107 -7.80 -7.88 5.21
C LEU A 107 -8.26 -8.67 3.97
N TYR A 108 -7.38 -9.48 3.38
CA TYR A 108 -7.72 -10.37 2.28
C TYR A 108 -8.73 -11.44 2.73
N LEU A 109 -8.48 -12.12 3.85
CA LEU A 109 -9.37 -13.17 4.37
C LEU A 109 -10.76 -12.65 4.71
N THR A 110 -10.86 -11.43 5.23
CA THR A 110 -12.14 -10.79 5.58
C THR A 110 -12.93 -10.33 4.34
N THR A 111 -12.24 -9.87 3.30
CA THR A 111 -12.88 -9.37 2.06
C THR A 111 -13.25 -10.52 1.11
N ALA A 112 -12.46 -11.59 1.06
CA ALA A 112 -12.66 -12.72 0.14
C ALA A 112 -13.76 -13.72 0.56
N LYS A 113 -14.29 -13.63 1.79
CA LYS A 113 -15.46 -14.42 2.22
C LYS A 113 -16.73 -13.57 2.20
N PRO A 114 -17.52 -13.55 1.10
CA PRO A 114 -18.83 -12.93 1.14
C PRO A 114 -19.67 -13.64 2.20
N ARG A 115 -20.17 -12.88 3.18
CA ARG A 115 -21.20 -13.37 4.11
C ARG A 115 -22.36 -13.85 3.26
N ARG A 116 -22.56 -15.16 3.19
CA ARG A 116 -23.73 -15.77 2.56
C ARG A 116 -24.93 -15.36 3.40
N VAL A 117 -25.58 -14.25 3.02
CA VAL A 117 -26.81 -13.77 3.65
C VAL A 117 -27.81 -14.92 3.53
N LYS A 118 -28.13 -15.55 4.67
CA LYS A 118 -29.21 -16.53 4.71
C LYS A 118 -30.49 -15.72 4.63
N ASP A 119 -31.19 -15.86 3.51
CA ASP A 119 -32.54 -15.33 3.32
C ASP A 119 -33.41 -15.82 4.49
N VAL A 120 -33.85 -14.89 5.33
CA VAL A 120 -34.74 -15.18 6.46
C VAL A 120 -36.15 -15.20 5.89
N LYS A 121 -36.69 -16.40 5.63
CA LYS A 121 -38.12 -16.58 5.36
C LYS A 121 -38.90 -16.25 6.63
N TYR A 122 -39.74 -15.22 6.56
CA TYR A 122 -40.81 -14.99 7.53
C TYR A 122 -41.92 -16.03 7.29
N TYR A 123 -42.35 -16.69 8.37
CA TYR A 123 -43.59 -17.46 8.42
C TYR A 123 -44.61 -16.66 9.22
#